data_AF-A0A2E4Y1U2-F1
#
_entry.id   AF-A0A2E4Y1U2-F1
#
_cell.length_a   1.000
_cell.length_b   1.000
_cell.length_c   1.000
_cell.angle_alpha   90.00
_cell.angle_beta   90.00
_cell.angle_gamma   90.00
#
_symmetry.space_group_name_H-M   'P 1'
#
loop_
_entity.id
_entity.type
_entity.pdbx_description
1 polymer ?
#
loop_
_entity_poly.entity_id
_entity_poly.type
_entity_poly.pdbx_seq_one_letter_code
_entity_poly.pdbx_strand_id
1 'polypeptide(L)'
;MLKTKSKFLVSVCRLKVLFLSILLSVAFAEPLKAQDNILKRLGFRLTQIKSKDFILPYIEGSKGSLSDYRGKWVLLNFWATWCGPCRQEMPTLESVAQEFQNSHIQVVGVSVDQGKRGLVKKYLKETGITFPNFHDYQSEVSRIYQATAIPSVYMISPDGFLAGVFRGGKSWETQEVFNELKKLAQYKTLADLNGGKDFGGNKENFSFPKDLLPPVMKVSPLKIEDSIFKTGGVHTLKLAVTWPGDSRRYLIKVPKVKFPKGIKSMGVRSTTGLRDGQSVLEYHYPFEIREKGNFQIGPIELSYSPRSGGPERFSRHPGISLNVIDQWGRLGWKELGFVVCLLSISVLILFLKREKKGKKVFSSGEECSSWINEALFEELQRMKMEGKQKEYVLKLIELNRRLSLQKGLDGKEEKDLLEAHKYGGGKAVDEMKVRFLEKRLEQEVKKEEFV
;
A
#
# COMPACT_ATOMS: atom_id res chain seq x y z
N MET A 1 13.69 75.99 -40.37
CA MET A 1 14.47 75.21 -39.37
C MET A 1 13.85 75.11 -37.97
N LEU A 2 12.58 75.50 -37.74
CA LEU A 2 11.98 75.51 -36.39
C LEU A 2 11.10 74.28 -36.04
N LYS A 3 10.58 73.53 -37.03
CA LYS A 3 9.71 72.35 -36.78
C LYS A 3 10.45 71.06 -36.40
N THR A 4 11.74 70.94 -36.69
CA THR A 4 12.55 69.73 -36.39
C THR A 4 13.12 69.70 -34.98
N LYS A 5 13.40 70.86 -34.36
CA LYS A 5 13.93 70.93 -32.98
C LYS A 5 12.89 70.54 -31.91
N SER A 6 11.60 70.86 -32.14
CA SER A 6 10.50 70.50 -31.22
C SER A 6 10.26 68.98 -31.14
N LYS A 7 10.26 68.28 -32.29
CA LYS A 7 10.09 66.81 -32.30
C LYS A 7 11.26 66.09 -31.64
N PHE A 8 12.48 66.61 -31.77
CA PHE A 8 13.67 66.04 -31.14
C PHE A 8 13.66 66.21 -29.61
N LEU A 9 13.29 67.40 -29.11
CA LEU A 9 13.18 67.65 -27.66
C LEU A 9 12.08 66.79 -27.00
N VAL A 10 10.92 66.65 -27.65
CA VAL A 10 9.81 65.83 -27.12
C VAL A 10 10.17 64.34 -27.11
N SER A 11 10.92 63.88 -28.11
CA SER A 11 11.40 62.49 -28.17
C SER A 11 12.42 62.18 -27.06
N VAL A 12 13.37 63.08 -26.82
CA VAL A 12 14.37 62.93 -25.73
C VAL A 12 13.70 62.99 -24.36
N CYS A 13 12.67 63.82 -24.18
CA CYS A 13 11.92 63.89 -22.92
C CYS A 13 11.11 62.60 -22.68
N ARG A 14 10.45 62.06 -23.70
CA ARG A 14 9.73 60.78 -23.60
C ARG A 14 10.68 59.61 -23.30
N LEU A 15 11.86 59.60 -23.92
CA LEU A 15 12.87 58.57 -23.67
C LEU A 15 13.41 58.65 -22.23
N LYS A 16 13.65 59.86 -21.70
CA LYS A 16 14.08 60.05 -20.31
C LYS A 16 13.00 59.67 -19.30
N VAL A 17 11.72 59.97 -19.55
CA VAL A 17 10.61 59.57 -18.66
C VAL A 17 10.38 58.06 -18.71
N LEU A 18 10.50 57.42 -19.87
CA LEU A 18 10.50 55.95 -19.99
C LEU A 18 11.69 55.33 -19.26
N PHE A 19 12.88 55.89 -19.39
CA PHE A 19 14.07 55.38 -18.70
C PHE A 19 13.97 55.56 -17.18
N LEU A 20 13.43 56.70 -16.72
CA LEU A 20 13.22 56.98 -15.30
C LEU A 20 12.12 56.08 -14.71
N SER A 21 11.05 55.81 -15.45
CA SER A 21 9.99 54.89 -15.01
C SER A 21 10.41 53.42 -15.03
N ILE A 22 11.29 53.01 -15.96
CA ILE A 22 11.94 51.70 -15.94
C ILE A 22 12.93 51.58 -14.78
N LEU A 23 13.72 52.63 -14.51
CA LEU A 23 14.59 52.68 -13.33
C LEU A 23 13.80 52.65 -12.03
N LEU A 24 12.66 53.35 -11.95
CA LEU A 24 11.77 53.31 -10.80
C LEU A 24 11.12 51.94 -10.64
N SER A 25 10.67 51.29 -11.72
CA SER A 25 10.06 49.96 -11.65
C SER A 25 11.09 48.86 -11.35
N VAL A 26 12.36 49.02 -11.74
CA VAL A 26 13.46 48.14 -11.32
C VAL A 26 13.88 48.40 -9.87
N ALA A 27 13.80 49.64 -9.38
CA ALA A 27 14.05 49.97 -7.97
C ALA A 27 12.93 49.54 -7.01
N PHE A 28 11.68 49.45 -7.51
CA PHE A 28 10.51 48.93 -6.78
C PHE A 28 10.20 47.46 -7.08
N ALA A 29 10.92 46.82 -7.99
CA ALA A 29 10.91 45.37 -8.11
C ALA A 29 11.62 44.82 -6.87
N GLU A 30 10.86 44.57 -5.80
CA GLU A 30 11.31 43.69 -4.75
C GLU A 30 11.89 42.44 -5.42
N PRO A 31 13.13 42.05 -5.11
CA PRO A 31 13.65 40.84 -5.69
C PRO A 31 12.71 39.71 -5.24
N LEU A 32 11.97 39.14 -6.19
CA LEU A 32 11.31 37.85 -6.07
C LEU A 32 12.41 36.76 -6.00
N LYS A 33 13.36 36.92 -5.08
CA LYS A 33 14.19 35.83 -4.59
C LYS A 33 13.22 34.98 -3.79
N ALA A 34 12.97 33.77 -4.27
CA ALA A 34 12.41 32.71 -3.44
C ALA A 34 13.09 32.79 -2.07
N GLN A 35 12.34 33.24 -1.08
CA GLN A 35 12.86 33.45 0.27
C GLN A 35 13.07 32.06 0.85
N ASP A 36 14.23 31.46 0.57
CA ASP A 36 14.57 30.15 1.08
C ASP A 36 14.49 30.22 2.61
N ASN A 37 13.70 29.33 3.20
CA ASN A 37 13.46 29.31 4.64
C ASN A 37 14.76 28.91 5.37
N ILE A 38 15.11 29.59 6.46
CA ILE A 38 16.30 29.30 7.30
C ILE A 38 16.37 27.80 7.65
N LEU A 39 15.23 27.19 7.99
CA LEU A 39 15.15 25.77 8.34
C LEU A 39 15.49 24.85 7.16
N LYS A 40 15.12 25.21 5.93
CA LYS A 40 15.52 24.45 4.74
C LYS A 40 17.02 24.52 4.49
N ARG A 41 17.64 25.70 4.68
CA ARG A 41 19.11 25.85 4.57
C ARG A 41 19.86 25.05 5.63
N LEU A 42 19.27 24.92 6.82
CA LEU A 42 19.74 24.02 7.86
C LEU A 42 19.51 22.53 7.54
N GLY A 43 18.83 22.21 6.44
CA GLY A 43 18.57 20.84 5.97
C GLY A 43 17.28 20.21 6.48
N PHE A 44 16.47 20.95 7.24
CA PHE A 44 15.22 20.42 7.78
C PHE A 44 14.15 20.29 6.69
N ARG A 45 13.39 19.20 6.77
CA ARG A 45 12.10 19.11 6.11
C ARG A 45 11.08 19.87 6.94
N LEU A 46 10.50 20.92 6.37
CA LEU A 46 9.57 21.80 7.08
C LEU A 46 8.29 21.07 7.48
N THR A 47 7.72 21.48 8.60
CA THR A 47 6.41 21.05 9.06
C THR A 47 5.86 22.08 10.04
N GLN A 48 4.56 22.02 10.31
CA GLN A 48 3.90 22.87 11.28
C GLN A 48 2.90 22.06 12.11
N ILE A 49 3.41 21.34 13.11
CA ILE A 49 2.61 20.47 13.98
C ILE A 49 2.79 20.91 15.41
N LYS A 50 1.72 21.02 16.21
CA LYS A 50 1.87 21.30 17.64
C LYS A 50 2.66 20.16 18.29
N SER A 51 3.84 20.44 18.83
CA SER A 51 4.69 19.40 19.40
C SER A 51 4.04 18.76 20.62
N LYS A 52 4.16 17.44 20.76
CA LYS A 52 3.59 16.70 21.87
C LYS A 52 4.55 16.71 23.05
N ASP A 53 4.10 17.24 24.17
CA ASP A 53 4.91 17.26 25.38
C ASP A 53 5.18 15.84 25.91
N PHE A 54 6.24 15.71 26.69
CA PHE A 54 6.61 14.48 27.39
C PHE A 54 7.30 14.81 28.71
N ILE A 55 7.26 13.86 29.65
CA ILE A 55 8.00 13.94 30.91
C ILE A 55 8.91 12.72 30.96
N LEU A 56 10.22 12.95 30.96
CA LEU A 56 11.22 11.90 31.05
C LEU A 56 12.24 12.22 32.15
N PRO A 57 12.87 11.20 32.74
CA PRO A 57 14.04 11.41 33.56
C PRO A 57 15.22 11.86 32.69
N TYR A 58 15.94 12.89 33.13
CA TYR A 58 17.29 13.17 32.66
C TYR A 58 18.22 12.00 33.01
N ILE A 59 19.33 11.90 32.28
CA ILE A 59 20.39 10.92 32.56
C ILE A 59 20.96 11.09 33.97
N GLU A 60 20.93 12.31 34.50
CA GLU A 60 21.37 12.65 35.85
C GLU A 60 20.41 12.20 36.95
N GLY A 61 19.12 11.99 36.64
CA GLY A 61 18.16 11.35 37.53
C GLY A 61 16.90 12.15 37.84
N SER A 62 16.97 13.48 37.80
CA SER A 62 15.80 14.36 37.91
C SER A 62 14.84 14.16 36.72
N LYS A 63 13.56 14.49 36.88
CA LYS A 63 12.59 14.51 35.77
C LYS A 63 12.52 15.92 35.20
N GLY A 64 12.30 16.00 33.90
CA GLY A 64 11.98 17.25 33.20
C GLY A 64 10.99 17.00 32.08
N SER A 65 10.53 18.09 31.48
CA SER A 65 9.59 18.07 30.37
C SER A 65 10.15 18.79 29.14
N LEU A 66 9.59 18.53 27.96
CA LEU A 66 9.92 19.34 26.79
C LEU A 66 9.39 20.77 26.95
N SER A 67 8.28 20.94 27.66
CA SER A 67 7.72 22.27 27.95
C SER A 67 8.63 23.15 28.83
N ASP A 68 9.60 22.58 29.55
CA ASP A 68 10.61 23.34 30.30
C ASP A 68 11.46 24.25 29.38
N TYR A 69 11.47 23.97 28.08
CA TYR A 69 12.24 24.68 27.07
C TYR A 69 11.40 25.65 26.20
N ARG A 70 10.15 25.93 26.58
CA ARG A 70 9.31 26.92 25.87
C ARG A 70 9.98 28.30 25.86
N GLY A 71 9.70 29.08 24.81
CA GLY A 71 10.35 30.38 24.61
C GLY A 71 11.76 30.29 23.98
N LYS A 72 12.25 29.08 23.71
CA LYS A 72 13.49 28.83 22.96
C LYS A 72 13.23 27.91 21.77
N TRP A 73 14.03 28.06 20.71
CA TRP A 73 14.17 27.04 19.69
C TRP A 73 14.93 25.85 20.27
N VAL A 74 14.43 24.64 20.05
CA VAL A 74 15.03 23.41 20.58
C VAL A 74 15.46 22.50 19.45
N LEU A 75 16.75 22.17 19.40
CA LEU A 75 17.30 21.06 18.63
C LEU A 75 17.14 19.79 19.46
N LEU A 76 16.02 19.10 19.30
CA LEU A 76 15.71 17.86 20.01
C LEU A 76 16.30 16.67 19.24
N ASN A 77 17.41 16.13 19.73
CA ASN A 77 18.15 15.05 19.09
C ASN A 77 17.82 13.68 19.71
N PHE A 78 17.37 12.73 18.90
CA PHE A 78 17.22 11.33 19.31
C PHE A 78 18.48 10.54 18.94
N TRP A 79 19.11 9.88 19.92
CA TRP A 79 20.42 9.23 19.74
C TRP A 79 20.59 8.01 20.64
N ALA A 80 21.68 7.26 20.45
CA ALA A 80 22.05 6.16 21.34
C ALA A 80 23.57 5.94 21.41
N THR A 81 24.05 5.35 22.51
CA THR A 81 25.50 5.10 22.72
C THR A 81 26.10 4.10 21.73
N TRP A 82 25.31 3.15 21.24
CA TRP A 82 25.72 2.13 20.26
C TRP A 82 25.60 2.61 18.80
N CYS A 83 25.07 3.81 18.56
CA CYS A 83 24.88 4.37 17.22
C CYS A 83 26.14 5.10 16.74
N GLY A 84 26.86 4.51 15.79
CA GLY A 84 28.09 5.08 15.22
C GLY A 84 27.93 6.52 14.70
N PRO A 85 26.97 6.81 13.80
CA PRO A 85 26.74 8.18 13.31
C PRO A 85 26.34 9.16 14.42
N CYS A 86 25.58 8.71 15.43
CA CYS A 86 25.22 9.54 16.57
C CYS A 86 26.48 9.97 17.34
N ARG A 87 27.41 9.04 17.58
CA ARG A 87 28.67 9.34 18.27
C ARG A 87 29.54 10.36 17.56
N GLN A 88 29.45 10.45 16.24
CA GLN A 88 30.14 11.46 15.44
C GLN A 88 29.43 12.82 15.49
N GLU A 89 28.10 12.84 15.54
CA GLU A 89 27.31 14.06 15.56
C GLU A 89 27.28 14.75 16.92
N MET A 90 27.22 13.98 18.01
CA MET A 90 27.02 14.52 19.37
C MET A 90 28.06 15.57 19.79
N PRO A 91 29.38 15.41 19.54
CA PRO A 91 30.36 16.47 19.82
C PRO A 91 30.09 17.76 19.04
N THR A 92 29.62 17.67 17.79
CA THR A 92 29.30 18.85 16.98
C THR A 92 28.05 19.58 17.50
N LEU A 93 27.10 18.84 18.09
CA LEU A 93 25.95 19.41 18.79
C LEU A 93 26.35 20.03 20.13
N GLU A 94 27.37 19.51 20.80
CA GLU A 94 27.96 20.14 21.98
C GLU A 94 28.58 21.51 21.61
N SER A 95 29.30 21.61 20.48
CA SER A 95 29.81 22.89 19.96
C SER A 95 28.67 23.91 19.76
N VAL A 96 27.51 23.48 19.24
CA VAL A 96 26.31 24.32 19.16
C VAL A 96 25.81 24.70 20.56
N ALA A 97 25.71 23.75 21.48
CA ALA A 97 25.21 24.02 22.84
C ALA A 97 26.06 25.08 23.56
N GLN A 98 27.38 25.04 23.37
CA GLN A 98 28.32 25.99 23.95
C GLN A 98 28.23 27.38 23.30
N GLU A 99 28.27 27.46 21.96
CA GLU A 99 28.16 28.74 21.23
C GLU A 99 26.84 29.48 21.55
N PHE A 100 25.77 28.73 21.78
CA PHE A 100 24.41 29.26 21.92
C PHE A 100 23.88 29.25 23.36
N GLN A 101 24.71 28.96 24.37
CA GLN A 101 24.30 28.80 25.78
C GLN A 101 23.46 29.98 26.32
N ASN A 102 23.80 31.21 25.90
CA ASN A 102 23.13 32.46 26.32
C ASN A 102 22.12 32.99 25.30
N SER A 103 21.66 32.14 24.37
CA SER A 103 20.77 32.53 23.28
C SER A 103 19.38 31.89 23.40
N HIS A 104 18.52 32.18 22.42
CA HIS A 104 17.22 31.52 22.25
C HIS A 104 17.30 30.15 21.54
N ILE A 105 18.49 29.56 21.37
CA ILE A 105 18.67 28.20 20.85
C ILE A 105 19.10 27.28 22.00
N GLN A 106 18.48 26.11 22.10
CA GLN A 106 18.82 25.09 23.07
C GLN A 106 19.02 23.74 22.36
N VAL A 107 20.07 23.02 22.73
CA VAL A 107 20.25 21.61 22.35
C VAL A 107 19.74 20.73 23.48
N VAL A 108 18.95 19.71 23.13
CA VAL A 108 18.40 18.72 24.07
C VAL A 108 18.50 17.34 23.44
N GLY A 109 19.12 16.40 24.14
CA GLY A 109 19.21 15.02 23.70
C GLY A 109 18.14 14.12 24.32
N VAL A 110 17.74 13.10 23.59
CA VAL A 110 16.91 11.99 24.05
C VAL A 110 17.62 10.69 23.70
N SER A 111 18.24 10.05 24.70
CA SER A 111 18.84 8.74 24.52
C SER A 111 17.75 7.67 24.46
N VAL A 112 17.81 6.83 23.42
CA VAL A 112 16.91 5.66 23.24
C VAL A 112 17.56 4.36 23.72
N ASP A 113 18.67 4.44 24.46
CA ASP A 113 19.33 3.28 25.03
C ASP A 113 18.38 2.53 25.98
N GLN A 114 18.30 1.21 25.82
CA GLN A 114 17.51 0.35 26.68
C GLN A 114 18.35 -0.09 27.89
N GLY A 115 17.81 0.02 29.11
CA GLY A 115 18.45 -0.49 30.32
C GLY A 115 18.87 0.61 31.31
N LYS A 116 20.00 0.41 32.01
CA LYS A 116 20.45 1.30 33.09
C LYS A 116 21.15 2.54 32.51
N ARG A 117 20.83 3.73 33.05
CA ARG A 117 21.41 5.04 32.68
C ARG A 117 22.93 5.12 32.78
N GLY A 118 23.57 4.20 33.51
CA GLY A 118 25.02 4.23 33.78
C GLY A 118 25.88 4.22 32.52
N LEU A 119 25.49 3.46 31.49
CA LEU A 119 26.23 3.43 30.22
C LEU A 119 26.21 4.79 29.51
N VAL A 120 25.03 5.39 29.41
CA VAL A 120 24.83 6.71 28.79
C VAL A 120 25.56 7.78 29.58
N LYS A 121 25.43 7.78 30.92
CA LYS A 121 26.13 8.72 31.80
C LYS A 121 27.65 8.63 31.65
N LYS A 122 28.20 7.42 31.54
CA LYS A 122 29.63 7.19 31.30
C LYS A 122 30.06 7.78 29.97
N TYR A 123 29.32 7.48 28.89
CA TYR A 123 29.61 8.01 27.56
C TYR A 123 29.62 9.55 27.55
N LEU A 124 28.57 10.20 28.06
CA LEU A 124 28.47 11.66 28.11
C LEU A 124 29.66 12.30 28.84
N LYS A 125 30.08 11.70 29.97
CA LYS A 125 31.24 12.16 30.74
C LYS A 125 32.55 12.00 29.96
N GLU A 126 32.75 10.86 29.30
CA GLU A 126 33.97 10.57 28.53
C GLU A 126 34.11 11.47 27.30
N THR A 127 32.99 11.86 26.67
CA THR A 127 32.99 12.73 25.49
C THR A 127 32.79 14.20 25.80
N GLY A 128 32.67 14.59 27.08
CA GLY A 128 32.50 15.98 27.49
C GLY A 128 31.19 16.62 27.04
N ILE A 129 30.14 15.83 26.82
CA ILE A 129 28.82 16.35 26.41
C ILE A 129 28.09 16.87 27.65
N THR A 130 27.70 18.14 27.62
CA THR A 130 27.14 18.86 28.77
C THR A 130 25.69 19.28 28.59
N PHE A 131 25.18 19.35 27.35
CA PHE A 131 23.78 19.71 27.15
C PHE A 131 22.82 18.68 27.79
N PRO A 132 21.59 19.09 28.18
CA PRO A 132 20.65 18.20 28.85
C PRO A 132 20.27 17.00 28.00
N ASN A 133 20.31 15.81 28.61
CA ASN A 133 19.95 14.55 27.96
C ASN A 133 18.86 13.82 28.77
N PHE A 134 17.74 13.53 28.13
CA PHE A 134 16.68 12.65 28.65
C PHE A 134 16.95 11.18 28.35
N HIS A 135 16.31 10.29 29.11
CA HIS A 135 16.39 8.84 28.94
C HIS A 135 15.03 8.23 28.58
N ASP A 136 14.85 7.90 27.30
CA ASP A 136 13.65 7.26 26.76
C ASP A 136 13.78 5.72 26.77
N TYR A 137 14.03 5.16 27.94
CA TYR A 137 14.30 3.71 28.11
C TYR A 137 13.14 2.79 27.73
N GLN A 138 11.91 3.31 27.70
CA GLN A 138 10.69 2.59 27.27
C GLN A 138 10.34 2.84 25.80
N SER A 139 11.12 3.67 25.11
CA SER A 139 10.86 4.08 23.72
C SER A 139 9.45 4.68 23.55
N GLU A 140 8.98 5.45 24.52
CA GLU A 140 7.66 6.08 24.48
C GLU A 140 7.73 7.36 23.65
N VAL A 141 8.72 8.22 23.94
CA VAL A 141 8.87 9.51 23.27
C VAL A 141 9.36 9.35 21.85
N SER A 142 10.35 8.48 21.62
CA SER A 142 10.84 8.14 20.28
C SER A 142 9.76 7.55 19.38
N ARG A 143 8.81 6.79 19.94
CA ARG A 143 7.64 6.28 19.20
C ARG A 143 6.66 7.39 18.85
N ILE A 144 6.34 8.27 19.81
CA ILE A 144 5.48 9.43 19.60
C ILE A 144 6.06 10.31 18.49
N TYR A 145 7.31 10.74 18.62
CA TYR A 145 8.00 11.59 17.66
C TYR A 145 8.40 10.87 16.36
N GLN A 146 8.09 9.57 16.25
CA GLN A 146 8.43 8.74 15.10
C GLN A 146 9.93 8.83 14.74
N ALA A 147 10.77 8.85 15.77
CA ALA A 147 12.23 8.80 15.70
C ALA A 147 12.67 7.36 15.37
N THR A 148 12.18 6.83 14.25
CA THR A 148 12.44 5.45 13.82
C THR A 148 13.81 5.26 13.19
N ALA A 149 14.66 6.28 13.24
CA ALA A 149 15.99 6.38 12.68
C ALA A 149 16.81 7.25 13.63
N ILE A 150 18.02 6.85 14.01
CA ILE A 150 18.94 7.69 14.77
C ILE A 150 20.29 7.91 14.03
N PRO A 151 20.89 9.11 14.14
CA PRO A 151 20.32 10.26 14.80
C PRO A 151 19.17 10.88 13.99
N SER A 152 18.26 11.53 14.69
CA SER A 152 17.24 12.40 14.09
C SER A 152 17.09 13.64 14.95
N VAL A 153 17.16 14.80 14.33
CA VAL A 153 17.06 16.10 14.99
C VAL A 153 15.73 16.75 14.61
N TYR A 154 14.98 17.15 15.62
CA TYR A 154 13.67 17.78 15.49
C TYR A 154 13.81 19.22 15.95
N MET A 155 13.51 20.18 15.06
CA MET A 155 13.49 21.59 15.41
C MET A 155 12.14 21.94 16.01
N ILE A 156 12.12 22.27 17.30
CA ILE A 156 10.92 22.77 17.99
C ILE A 156 11.03 24.29 18.10
N SER A 157 9.97 25.00 17.72
CA SER A 157 9.91 26.45 17.83
C SER A 157 9.57 26.90 19.26
N PRO A 158 9.82 28.17 19.61
CA PRO A 158 9.57 28.69 20.97
C PRO A 158 8.11 28.58 21.44
N ASP A 159 7.16 28.70 20.50
CA ASP A 159 5.72 28.52 20.69
C ASP A 159 5.28 27.04 20.69
N GLY A 160 6.24 26.12 20.63
CA GLY A 160 6.06 24.69 20.82
C GLY A 160 5.52 23.96 19.60
N PHE A 161 5.82 24.42 18.38
CA PHE A 161 5.55 23.67 17.16
C PHE A 161 6.80 22.89 16.72
N LEU A 162 6.60 21.67 16.24
CA LEU A 162 7.61 21.01 15.43
C LEU A 162 7.67 21.75 14.09
N ALA A 163 8.78 22.47 13.88
CA ALA A 163 9.02 23.34 12.73
C ALA A 163 9.76 22.62 11.60
N GLY A 164 10.54 21.59 11.94
CA GLY A 164 11.22 20.78 10.94
C GLY A 164 11.84 19.51 11.49
N VAL A 165 12.06 18.54 10.60
CA VAL A 165 12.69 17.25 10.91
C VAL A 165 13.90 17.03 10.01
N PHE A 166 15.02 16.68 10.64
CA PHE A 166 16.24 16.23 9.99
C PHE A 166 16.53 14.79 10.43
N ARG A 167 16.84 13.90 9.49
CA ARG A 167 17.13 12.48 9.77
C ARG A 167 18.48 12.10 9.18
N GLY A 168 19.33 11.45 9.97
CA GLY A 168 20.72 11.12 9.62
C GLY A 168 21.70 12.00 10.38
N GLY A 169 22.98 11.61 10.36
CA GLY A 169 24.05 12.37 11.02
C GLY A 169 24.49 13.57 10.18
N LYS A 170 24.77 14.68 10.84
CA LYS A 170 25.28 15.92 10.24
C LYS A 170 26.34 16.53 11.16
N SER A 171 27.32 17.23 10.60
CA SER A 171 28.17 18.12 11.39
C SER A 171 27.45 19.45 11.59
N TRP A 172 27.17 19.80 12.85
CA TRP A 172 26.45 21.02 13.23
C TRP A 172 27.35 22.21 13.55
N GLU A 173 28.66 22.00 13.61
CA GLU A 173 29.64 23.01 14.05
C GLU A 173 30.23 23.86 12.90
N THR A 174 29.61 23.82 11.71
CA THR A 174 30.08 24.64 10.59
C THR A 174 29.64 26.09 10.75
N GLN A 175 30.44 27.01 10.21
CA GLN A 175 30.15 28.45 10.28
C GLN A 175 28.82 28.80 9.61
N GLU A 176 28.45 28.09 8.54
CA GLU A 176 27.16 28.26 7.86
C GLU A 176 26.01 27.90 8.78
N VAL A 177 26.10 26.78 9.50
CA VAL A 177 25.08 26.35 10.46
C VAL A 177 24.96 27.37 11.58
N PHE A 178 26.09 27.84 12.14
CA PHE A 178 26.08 28.84 13.21
C PHE A 178 25.46 30.16 12.74
N ASN A 179 25.77 30.62 11.53
CA ASN A 179 25.19 31.84 10.97
C ASN A 179 23.67 31.72 10.79
N GLU A 180 23.19 30.57 10.31
CA GLU A 180 21.74 30.33 10.16
C GLU A 180 21.03 30.18 11.52
N LEU A 181 21.66 29.54 12.51
CA LEU A 181 21.12 29.47 13.88
C LEU A 181 21.09 30.84 14.57
N LYS A 182 22.10 31.69 14.36
CA LYS A 182 22.11 33.09 14.84
C LYS A 182 20.94 33.89 14.27
N LYS A 183 20.64 33.73 12.97
CA LYS A 183 19.45 34.35 12.35
C LYS A 183 18.16 33.77 12.94
N LEU A 184 18.09 32.45 13.11
CA LEU A 184 16.91 31.76 13.66
C LEU A 184 16.58 32.25 15.08
N ALA A 185 17.61 32.48 15.91
CA ALA A 185 17.46 32.92 17.29
C ALA A 185 16.73 34.26 17.45
N GLN A 186 16.61 35.07 16.39
CA GLN A 186 15.91 36.36 16.40
C GLN A 186 14.38 36.19 16.36
N TYR A 187 13.87 35.04 15.91
CA TYR A 187 12.44 34.80 15.75
C TYR A 187 11.85 34.18 17.01
N LYS A 188 10.75 34.75 17.50
CA LYS A 188 10.09 34.30 18.74
C LYS A 188 8.97 33.29 18.50
N THR A 189 8.47 33.16 17.28
CA THR A 189 7.47 32.15 16.92
C THR A 189 7.78 31.53 15.57
N LEU A 190 7.18 30.36 15.29
CA LEU A 190 7.25 29.77 13.95
C LEU A 190 6.54 30.65 12.91
N ALA A 191 5.46 31.35 13.30
CA ALA A 191 4.73 32.25 12.41
C ALA A 191 5.60 33.44 11.95
N ASP A 192 6.38 34.03 12.86
CA ASP A 192 7.29 35.14 12.55
C ASP A 192 8.34 34.72 11.52
N LEU A 193 8.95 33.54 11.71
CA LEU A 193 9.94 32.98 10.79
C LEU A 193 9.39 32.78 9.38
N ASN A 194 8.12 32.37 9.32
CA ASN A 194 7.46 31.96 8.09
C ASN A 194 6.78 33.11 7.35
N GLY A 195 6.83 34.34 7.89
CA GLY A 195 6.11 35.49 7.35
C GLY A 195 4.60 35.24 7.29
N GLY A 196 4.05 34.50 8.27
CA GLY A 196 2.64 34.10 8.31
C GLY A 196 2.22 32.98 7.35
N LYS A 197 3.13 32.41 6.54
CA LYS A 197 2.81 31.30 5.62
C LYS A 197 2.69 29.97 6.36
N ASP A 198 1.70 29.17 5.99
CA ASP A 198 1.51 27.81 6.50
C ASP A 198 2.34 26.81 5.68
N PHE A 199 3.22 26.06 6.35
CA PHE A 199 4.08 25.06 5.70
C PHE A 199 3.51 23.65 5.75
N GLY A 200 2.24 23.50 6.16
CA GLY A 200 1.55 22.22 6.22
C GLY A 200 1.87 21.43 7.48
N GLY A 201 0.85 20.76 8.01
CA GLY A 201 0.89 20.04 9.28
C GLY A 201 -0.42 20.25 10.03
N ASN A 202 -0.85 19.25 10.79
CA ASN A 202 -2.06 19.39 11.59
C ASN A 202 -1.72 20.20 12.85
N LYS A 203 -2.26 21.43 12.94
CA LYS A 203 -2.05 22.34 14.07
C LYS A 203 -2.76 21.88 15.33
N GLU A 204 -3.77 21.03 15.20
CA GLU A 204 -4.63 20.57 16.31
C GLU A 204 -4.24 19.17 16.81
N ASN A 205 -3.78 18.28 15.93
CA ASN A 205 -3.39 16.91 16.28
C ASN A 205 -1.95 16.60 15.89
N PHE A 206 -1.20 15.97 16.81
CA PHE A 206 0.17 15.52 16.55
C PHE A 206 0.21 14.32 15.61
N SER A 207 0.20 14.59 14.30
CA SER A 207 0.32 13.58 13.24
C SER A 207 1.34 14.03 12.19
N PHE A 208 2.34 13.21 11.95
CA PHE A 208 3.38 13.49 10.96
C PHE A 208 2.80 13.44 9.53
N PRO A 209 3.22 14.34 8.62
CA PRO A 209 2.88 14.28 7.20
C PRO A 209 3.48 13.00 6.59
N LYS A 210 2.77 12.39 5.63
CA LYS A 210 3.15 11.09 5.05
C LYS A 210 4.55 11.09 4.41
N ASP A 211 4.99 12.22 3.89
CA ASP A 211 6.32 12.45 3.29
C ASP A 211 7.46 12.55 4.32
N LEU A 212 7.14 12.77 5.61
CA LEU A 212 8.10 12.67 6.72
C LEU A 212 8.17 11.25 7.31
N LEU A 213 7.25 10.37 6.91
CA LEU A 213 7.25 8.96 7.30
C LEU A 213 8.15 8.16 6.36
N PRO A 214 9.05 7.33 6.88
CA PRO A 214 9.70 6.32 6.04
C PRO A 214 8.66 5.43 5.36
N PRO A 215 8.83 5.12 4.06
CA PRO A 215 7.81 4.49 3.25
C PRO A 215 7.43 3.09 3.73
N VAL A 216 6.19 2.71 3.44
CA VAL A 216 5.74 1.33 3.54
C VAL A 216 6.24 0.59 2.31
N MET A 217 7.13 -0.38 2.51
CA MET A 217 7.63 -1.21 1.41
C MET A 217 6.50 -2.08 0.86
N LYS A 218 6.38 -2.13 -0.47
CA LYS A 218 5.36 -2.94 -1.15
C LYS A 218 6.01 -4.17 -1.77
N VAL A 219 5.31 -5.30 -1.66
CA VAL A 219 5.64 -6.54 -2.37
C VAL A 219 4.78 -6.58 -3.63
N SER A 220 5.34 -6.29 -4.81
CA SER A 220 4.65 -6.32 -6.10
C SER A 220 5.64 -6.14 -7.27
N PRO A 221 5.42 -6.78 -8.44
CA PRO A 221 4.39 -7.76 -8.75
C PRO A 221 4.79 -9.18 -8.31
N LEU A 222 3.80 -9.98 -7.91
CA LEU A 222 3.98 -11.45 -7.83
C LEU A 222 3.82 -12.01 -9.23
N LYS A 223 4.90 -12.57 -9.78
CA LYS A 223 4.87 -13.27 -11.07
C LYS A 223 5.36 -14.69 -10.87
N ILE A 224 4.71 -15.62 -11.52
CA ILE A 224 5.26 -16.96 -11.70
C ILE A 224 5.66 -17.04 -13.17
N GLU A 225 6.86 -17.55 -13.44
CA GLU A 225 7.41 -17.60 -14.81
C GLU A 225 6.54 -18.44 -15.74
N ASP A 226 5.85 -19.45 -15.20
CA ASP A 226 5.06 -20.39 -15.96
C ASP A 226 3.58 -20.00 -15.95
N SER A 227 2.94 -20.09 -17.12
CA SER A 227 1.49 -19.99 -17.30
C SER A 227 0.76 -21.32 -17.06
N ILE A 228 1.51 -22.43 -16.98
CA ILE A 228 0.99 -23.79 -16.80
C ILE A 228 1.76 -24.48 -15.68
N PHE A 229 1.05 -24.92 -14.64
CA PHE A 229 1.62 -25.59 -13.47
C PHE A 229 1.56 -27.10 -13.63
N LYS A 230 2.71 -27.78 -13.52
CA LYS A 230 2.82 -29.23 -13.66
C LYS A 230 3.27 -29.86 -12.35
N THR A 231 2.64 -30.96 -11.98
CA THR A 231 3.11 -31.80 -10.86
C THR A 231 4.48 -32.38 -11.20
N GLY A 232 5.41 -32.35 -10.24
CA GLY A 232 6.81 -32.76 -10.42
C GLY A 232 7.69 -31.73 -11.14
N GLY A 233 7.12 -30.59 -11.58
CA GLY A 233 7.86 -29.47 -12.15
C GLY A 233 8.40 -28.53 -11.07
N VAL A 234 9.56 -27.91 -11.33
CA VAL A 234 10.09 -26.80 -10.53
C VAL A 234 9.61 -25.50 -11.14
N HIS A 235 8.90 -24.71 -10.33
CA HIS A 235 8.35 -23.40 -10.70
C HIS A 235 8.99 -22.31 -9.82
N THR A 236 9.03 -21.07 -10.30
CA THR A 236 9.64 -19.96 -9.54
C THR A 236 8.62 -18.86 -9.24
N LEU A 237 8.39 -18.58 -7.95
CA LEU A 237 7.68 -17.38 -7.52
C LEU A 237 8.66 -16.20 -7.45
N LYS A 238 8.47 -15.21 -8.32
CA LYS A 238 9.19 -13.94 -8.29
C LYS A 238 8.40 -12.91 -7.51
N LEU A 239 9.07 -12.25 -6.57
CA LEU A 239 8.55 -11.08 -5.88
C LEU A 239 9.57 -9.96 -5.94
N ALA A 240 9.08 -8.74 -6.17
CA ALA A 240 9.87 -7.52 -6.10
C ALA A 240 9.45 -6.72 -4.86
N VAL A 241 10.44 -6.27 -4.09
CA VAL A 241 10.25 -5.30 -3.03
C VAL A 241 10.59 -3.93 -3.60
N THR A 242 9.62 -3.01 -3.58
CA THR A 242 9.79 -1.64 -4.10
C THR A 242 9.50 -0.61 -3.02
N TRP A 243 10.28 0.47 -3.02
CA TRP A 243 10.10 1.60 -2.12
C TRP A 243 10.69 2.88 -2.72
N PRO A 244 10.15 4.06 -2.36
CA PRO A 244 10.73 5.32 -2.74
C PRO A 244 12.01 5.59 -1.94
N GLY A 245 13.10 5.95 -2.63
CA GLY A 245 14.37 6.37 -2.04
C GLY A 245 15.51 5.35 -2.12
N ASP A 246 16.60 5.61 -1.40
CA ASP A 246 17.83 4.80 -1.43
C ASP A 246 17.65 3.48 -0.66
N SER A 247 18.00 2.36 -1.30
CA SER A 247 17.89 1.03 -0.73
C SER A 247 18.82 0.74 0.44
N ARG A 248 19.95 1.44 0.50
CA ARG A 248 20.95 1.27 1.55
C ARG A 248 20.49 1.82 2.89
N ARG A 249 19.37 2.54 2.93
CA ARG A 249 18.80 3.12 4.16
C ARG A 249 18.05 2.11 5.02
N TYR A 250 17.76 0.93 4.50
CA TYR A 250 17.02 -0.11 5.23
C TYR A 250 17.79 -1.44 5.24
N LEU A 251 17.69 -2.16 6.36
CA LEU A 251 17.96 -3.59 6.44
C LEU A 251 16.66 -4.30 6.07
N ILE A 252 16.67 -5.00 4.96
CA ILE A 252 15.52 -5.74 4.48
C ILE A 252 15.81 -7.22 4.71
N LYS A 253 15.00 -7.87 5.57
CA LYS A 253 15.09 -9.31 5.74
C LYS A 253 14.46 -10.00 4.55
N VAL A 254 14.93 -11.21 4.28
CA VAL A 254 14.32 -12.08 3.25
C VAL A 254 12.83 -12.25 3.56
N PRO A 255 11.92 -11.94 2.63
CA PRO A 255 10.48 -12.08 2.84
C PRO A 255 10.10 -13.51 3.23
N LYS A 256 9.27 -13.67 4.25
CA LYS A 256 8.76 -14.98 4.64
C LYS A 256 7.56 -15.32 3.78
N VAL A 257 7.67 -16.41 3.00
CA VAL A 257 6.58 -16.92 2.17
C VAL A 257 6.08 -18.23 2.77
N LYS A 258 4.78 -18.31 3.09
CA LYS A 258 4.16 -19.55 3.56
C LYS A 258 3.69 -20.39 2.36
N PHE A 259 4.28 -21.57 2.20
CA PHE A 259 3.86 -22.55 1.20
C PHE A 259 2.87 -23.55 1.83
N PRO A 260 1.75 -23.87 1.15
CA PRO A 260 0.78 -24.84 1.64
C PRO A 260 1.29 -26.28 1.52
N LYS A 261 0.62 -27.22 2.20
CA LYS A 261 0.87 -28.66 1.99
C LYS A 261 0.65 -29.00 0.51
N GLY A 262 1.48 -29.87 -0.05
CA GLY A 262 1.50 -30.18 -1.49
C GLY A 262 2.47 -29.32 -2.33
N ILE A 263 3.06 -28.26 -1.77
CA ILE A 263 4.10 -27.46 -2.41
C ILE A 263 5.36 -27.42 -1.54
N LYS A 264 6.50 -27.84 -2.11
CA LYS A 264 7.79 -27.82 -1.41
C LYS A 264 8.63 -26.64 -1.89
N SER A 265 8.97 -25.72 -0.99
CA SER A 265 9.96 -24.68 -1.26
C SER A 265 11.37 -25.26 -1.35
N MET A 266 12.15 -24.80 -2.32
CA MET A 266 13.54 -25.21 -2.57
C MET A 266 14.55 -24.13 -2.14
N GLY A 267 14.12 -23.21 -1.27
CA GLY A 267 14.92 -22.09 -0.79
C GLY A 267 14.57 -20.78 -1.50
N VAL A 268 15.52 -19.84 -1.46
CA VAL A 268 15.34 -18.48 -1.98
C VAL A 268 16.65 -17.97 -2.57
N ARG A 269 16.56 -17.31 -3.72
CA ARG A 269 17.65 -16.55 -4.32
C ARG A 269 17.23 -15.08 -4.38
N SER A 270 18.17 -14.17 -4.20
CA SER A 270 17.89 -12.73 -4.29
C SER A 270 18.81 -12.06 -5.30
N THR A 271 18.26 -11.21 -6.14
CA THR A 271 18.99 -10.35 -7.08
C THR A 271 18.67 -8.90 -6.75
N THR A 272 19.71 -8.05 -6.78
CA THR A 272 19.54 -6.60 -6.62
C THR A 272 19.61 -5.96 -7.99
N GLY A 273 18.63 -5.12 -8.31
CA GLY A 273 18.54 -4.44 -9.60
C GLY A 273 18.12 -2.98 -9.46
N LEU A 274 18.22 -2.25 -10.57
CA LEU A 274 17.67 -0.91 -10.73
C LEU A 274 16.56 -1.00 -11.78
N ARG A 275 15.38 -0.47 -11.46
CA ARG A 275 14.25 -0.39 -12.40
C ARG A 275 13.64 1.00 -12.31
N ASP A 276 13.54 1.69 -13.44
CA ASP A 276 12.98 3.05 -13.51
C ASP A 276 13.63 4.04 -12.51
N GLY A 277 14.94 3.91 -12.29
CA GLY A 277 15.69 4.75 -11.33
C GLY A 277 15.46 4.44 -9.85
N GLN A 278 14.69 3.39 -9.52
CA GLN A 278 14.45 2.92 -8.16
C GLN A 278 15.25 1.64 -7.88
N SER A 279 15.76 1.52 -6.65
CA SER A 279 16.34 0.25 -6.19
C SER A 279 15.24 -0.79 -6.01
N VAL A 280 15.42 -1.95 -6.64
CA VAL A 280 14.49 -3.08 -6.55
C VAL A 280 15.25 -4.29 -6.03
N LEU A 281 14.72 -4.92 -4.98
CA LEU A 281 15.18 -6.23 -4.53
C LEU A 281 14.21 -7.28 -5.05
N GLU A 282 14.71 -8.14 -5.92
CA GLU A 282 13.96 -9.27 -6.46
C GLU A 282 14.34 -10.53 -5.69
N TYR A 283 13.33 -11.29 -5.29
CA TYR A 283 13.51 -12.59 -4.65
C TYR A 283 12.80 -13.65 -5.48
N HIS A 284 13.52 -14.74 -5.73
CA HIS A 284 13.09 -15.88 -6.50
C HIS A 284 12.96 -17.09 -5.56
N TYR A 285 11.74 -17.58 -5.39
CA TYR A 285 11.43 -18.76 -4.58
C TYR A 285 11.13 -19.92 -5.51
N PRO A 286 12.11 -20.79 -5.85
CA PRO A 286 11.83 -22.04 -6.53
C PRO A 286 10.98 -22.95 -5.62
N PHE A 287 9.96 -23.56 -6.18
CA PHE A 287 9.10 -24.51 -5.50
C PHE A 287 8.68 -25.66 -6.43
N GLU A 288 8.53 -26.84 -5.84
CA GLU A 288 8.07 -28.04 -6.51
C GLU A 288 6.62 -28.31 -6.10
N ILE A 289 5.77 -28.58 -7.09
CA ILE A 289 4.38 -28.96 -6.86
C ILE A 289 4.27 -30.48 -6.84
N ARG A 290 3.79 -31.05 -5.73
CA ARG A 290 3.72 -32.50 -5.50
C ARG A 290 2.33 -33.08 -5.69
N GLU A 291 1.31 -32.24 -5.48
CA GLU A 291 -0.09 -32.65 -5.48
C GLU A 291 -0.90 -31.76 -6.42
N LYS A 292 -2.01 -32.30 -6.93
CA LYS A 292 -2.98 -31.55 -7.74
C LYS A 292 -3.97 -30.80 -6.84
N GLY A 293 -4.50 -29.68 -7.32
CA GLY A 293 -5.55 -28.93 -6.62
C GLY A 293 -5.33 -27.42 -6.59
N ASN A 294 -6.13 -26.76 -5.76
CA ASN A 294 -6.07 -25.33 -5.53
C ASN A 294 -5.18 -25.03 -4.33
N PHE A 295 -4.16 -24.21 -4.53
CA PHE A 295 -3.18 -23.86 -3.50
C PHE A 295 -3.15 -22.35 -3.29
N GLN A 296 -2.97 -21.93 -2.04
CA GLN A 296 -2.70 -20.53 -1.70
C GLN A 296 -1.25 -20.41 -1.23
N ILE A 297 -0.39 -19.77 -2.04
CA ILE A 297 0.96 -19.41 -1.61
C ILE A 297 0.89 -18.04 -0.94
N GLY A 298 1.12 -18.01 0.37
CA GLY A 298 1.01 -16.81 1.20
C GLY A 298 0.46 -17.11 2.60
N PRO A 299 0.43 -16.11 3.50
CA PRO A 299 0.81 -14.72 3.29
C PRO A 299 2.32 -14.54 3.06
N ILE A 300 2.69 -13.42 2.44
CA ILE A 300 4.08 -12.99 2.30
C ILE A 300 4.32 -11.87 3.31
N GLU A 301 5.23 -12.09 4.24
CA GLU A 301 5.59 -11.12 5.27
C GLU A 301 6.99 -10.54 4.97
N LEU A 302 7.02 -9.24 4.70
CA LEU A 302 8.24 -8.47 4.50
C LEU A 302 8.58 -7.76 5.81
N SER A 303 9.78 -8.04 6.31
CA SER A 303 10.29 -7.42 7.53
C SER A 303 11.48 -6.53 7.20
N TYR A 304 11.46 -5.29 7.70
CA TYR A 304 12.50 -4.32 7.41
C TYR A 304 12.71 -3.35 8.58
N SER A 305 13.96 -2.91 8.77
CA SER A 305 14.31 -1.88 9.76
C SER A 305 15.19 -0.81 9.13
N PRO A 306 15.14 0.44 9.59
CA PRO A 306 16.08 1.47 9.15
C PRO A 306 17.52 1.12 9.57
N ARG A 307 18.50 1.30 8.67
CA ARG A 307 19.93 1.06 8.98
C ARG A 307 20.47 2.03 10.04
N SER A 308 19.84 3.18 10.16
CA SER A 308 20.08 4.18 11.21
C SER A 308 19.57 3.75 12.60
N GLY A 309 18.96 2.56 12.74
CA GLY A 309 18.43 2.08 14.02
C GLY A 309 16.98 2.49 14.26
N GLY A 310 16.18 1.60 14.85
CA GLY A 310 14.75 1.78 15.06
C GLY A 310 14.00 0.43 15.08
N PRO A 311 12.70 0.43 15.43
CA PRO A 311 11.93 -0.81 15.51
C PRO A 311 11.76 -1.46 14.14
N GLU A 312 11.76 -2.79 14.13
CA GLU A 312 11.45 -3.59 12.96
C GLU A 312 10.00 -3.35 12.52
N ARG A 313 9.80 -3.21 11.21
CA ARG A 313 8.51 -2.95 10.58
C ARG A 313 8.13 -4.11 9.68
N PHE A 314 6.82 -4.28 9.53
CA PHE A 314 6.25 -5.37 8.74
C PHE A 314 5.33 -4.83 7.66
N SER A 315 5.42 -5.41 6.49
CA SER A 315 4.46 -5.25 5.39
C SER A 315 3.98 -6.65 5.01
N ARG A 316 2.68 -6.81 4.79
CA ARG A 316 2.06 -8.11 4.49
C ARG A 316 1.34 -8.07 3.16
N HIS A 317 1.60 -9.06 2.33
CA HIS A 317 0.89 -9.28 1.07
C HIS A 317 0.06 -10.57 1.16
N PRO A 318 -1.19 -10.60 0.68
CA PRO A 318 -2.09 -11.75 0.82
C PRO A 318 -1.58 -13.03 0.14
N GLY A 319 -0.74 -12.89 -0.87
CA GLY A 319 -0.14 -14.00 -1.62
C GLY A 319 -0.77 -14.16 -3.00
N ILE A 320 -0.72 -15.38 -3.55
CA ILE A 320 -1.29 -15.74 -4.84
C ILE A 320 -1.98 -17.11 -4.76
N SER A 321 -3.09 -17.26 -5.47
CA SER A 321 -3.80 -18.53 -5.64
C SER A 321 -3.32 -19.23 -6.90
N LEU A 322 -3.12 -20.55 -6.81
CA LEU A 322 -2.72 -21.41 -7.91
C LEU A 322 -3.74 -22.53 -8.11
N ASN A 323 -4.03 -22.86 -9.36
CA ASN A 323 -4.80 -24.03 -9.72
C ASN A 323 -3.90 -24.96 -10.55
N VAL A 324 -3.67 -26.17 -10.03
CA VAL A 324 -2.78 -27.17 -10.63
C VAL A 324 -3.61 -28.31 -11.19
N ILE A 325 -3.52 -28.50 -12.50
CA ILE A 325 -4.25 -29.52 -13.25
C ILE A 325 -3.25 -30.53 -13.82
N ASP A 326 -3.60 -31.82 -13.78
CA ASP A 326 -2.78 -32.89 -14.35
C ASP A 326 -2.87 -32.91 -15.89
N GLN A 327 -1.76 -33.17 -16.59
CA GLN A 327 -1.74 -33.31 -18.06
C GLN A 327 -2.36 -34.63 -18.54
N TRP A 328 -2.66 -35.58 -17.64
CA TRP A 328 -3.35 -36.84 -17.98
C TRP A 328 -4.88 -36.75 -18.04
N GLY A 329 -5.45 -35.55 -18.17
CA GLY A 329 -6.88 -35.33 -18.46
C GLY A 329 -7.18 -34.92 -19.91
N ARG A 330 -6.16 -34.79 -20.77
CA ARG A 330 -6.31 -34.48 -22.20
C ARG A 330 -5.46 -35.43 -23.07
N LEU A 331 -5.60 -36.74 -22.86
CA LEU A 331 -5.59 -37.62 -24.03
C LEU A 331 -6.84 -37.21 -24.81
N GLY A 332 -6.65 -36.41 -25.86
CA GLY A 332 -7.72 -35.60 -26.43
C GLY A 332 -8.93 -36.44 -26.77
N TRP A 333 -10.12 -35.95 -26.43
CA TRP A 333 -11.38 -36.47 -26.98
C TRP A 333 -11.38 -36.49 -28.53
N LYS A 334 -10.43 -35.82 -29.18
CA LYS A 334 -10.16 -35.92 -30.61
C LYS A 334 -9.40 -37.19 -31.02
N GLU A 335 -8.46 -37.67 -30.21
CA GLU A 335 -7.69 -38.91 -30.44
C GLU A 335 -8.49 -40.13 -29.98
N LEU A 336 -9.10 -40.07 -28.79
CA LEU A 336 -10.07 -41.07 -28.33
C LEU A 336 -11.33 -41.06 -29.20
N GLY A 337 -11.76 -39.88 -29.68
CA GLY A 337 -12.83 -39.78 -30.68
C GLY A 337 -12.44 -40.40 -32.00
N PHE A 338 -11.17 -40.35 -32.42
CA PHE A 338 -10.70 -41.04 -33.62
C PHE A 338 -10.68 -42.56 -33.43
N VAL A 339 -10.24 -43.05 -32.28
CA VAL A 339 -10.25 -44.49 -31.95
C VAL A 339 -11.66 -45.01 -31.74
N VAL A 340 -12.55 -44.24 -31.09
CA VAL A 340 -13.98 -44.56 -30.93
C VAL A 340 -14.71 -44.40 -32.26
N CYS A 341 -14.34 -43.47 -33.15
CA CYS A 341 -14.86 -43.39 -34.53
C CYS A 341 -14.37 -44.57 -35.37
N LEU A 342 -13.11 -44.98 -35.28
CA LEU A 342 -12.58 -46.13 -36.02
C LEU A 342 -13.16 -47.46 -35.48
N LEU A 343 -13.33 -47.58 -34.17
CA LEU A 343 -14.01 -48.71 -33.55
C LEU A 343 -15.51 -48.70 -33.83
N SER A 344 -16.19 -47.54 -33.83
CA SER A 344 -17.61 -47.45 -34.18
C SER A 344 -17.84 -47.65 -35.67
N ILE A 345 -16.95 -47.21 -36.57
CA ILE A 345 -16.98 -47.54 -38.00
C ILE A 345 -16.71 -49.03 -38.19
N SER A 346 -15.77 -49.63 -37.47
CA SER A 346 -15.51 -51.08 -37.52
C SER A 346 -16.70 -51.89 -36.99
N VAL A 347 -17.32 -51.43 -35.89
CA VAL A 347 -18.54 -52.01 -35.34
C VAL A 347 -19.71 -51.79 -36.29
N LEU A 348 -19.85 -50.64 -36.96
CA LEU A 348 -20.88 -50.36 -37.97
C LEU A 348 -20.69 -51.23 -39.21
N ILE A 349 -19.46 -51.46 -39.66
CA ILE A 349 -19.14 -52.39 -40.75
C ILE A 349 -19.48 -53.84 -40.34
N LEU A 350 -19.22 -54.22 -39.09
CA LEU A 350 -19.63 -55.51 -38.54
C LEU A 350 -21.16 -55.58 -38.33
N PHE A 351 -21.83 -54.49 -37.97
CA PHE A 351 -23.27 -54.40 -37.74
C PHE A 351 -24.04 -54.43 -39.06
N LEU A 352 -23.58 -53.72 -40.10
CA LEU A 352 -24.10 -53.80 -41.47
C LEU A 352 -23.86 -55.19 -42.08
N LYS A 353 -22.78 -55.88 -41.70
CA LYS A 353 -22.61 -57.31 -42.03
C LYS A 353 -23.56 -58.21 -41.26
N ARG A 354 -23.96 -57.82 -40.04
CA ARG A 354 -24.84 -58.59 -39.14
C ARG A 354 -26.33 -58.32 -39.37
N GLU A 355 -26.71 -57.20 -39.98
CA GLU A 355 -28.09 -56.86 -40.36
C GLU A 355 -28.66 -57.75 -41.48
N LYS A 356 -27.83 -58.55 -42.15
CA LYS A 356 -28.32 -59.68 -42.96
C LYS A 356 -28.81 -60.88 -42.14
N LYS A 357 -28.63 -60.89 -40.82
CA LYS A 357 -29.08 -61.99 -39.95
C LYS A 357 -29.55 -61.48 -38.59
N GLY A 358 -30.86 -61.25 -38.50
CA GLY A 358 -31.62 -61.61 -37.31
C GLY A 358 -31.95 -60.48 -36.32
N LYS A 359 -33.16 -59.95 -36.49
CA LYS A 359 -34.15 -59.58 -35.45
C LYS A 359 -33.78 -59.93 -33.99
N LYS A 360 -33.79 -58.93 -33.10
CA LYS A 360 -34.77 -58.65 -32.01
C LYS A 360 -34.16 -57.85 -30.84
N VAL A 361 -34.80 -56.70 -30.54
CA VAL A 361 -35.22 -56.17 -29.21
C VAL A 361 -34.19 -56.10 -28.07
N PHE A 362 -33.92 -54.89 -27.56
CA PHE A 362 -34.20 -54.50 -26.16
C PHE A 362 -34.14 -52.97 -25.96
N SER A 363 -35.08 -52.46 -25.17
CA SER A 363 -35.29 -51.06 -24.76
C SER A 363 -34.61 -50.76 -23.42
N SER A 364 -34.05 -49.56 -23.25
CA SER A 364 -33.94 -48.89 -21.93
C SER A 364 -33.48 -47.44 -22.13
N GLY A 365 -34.40 -46.50 -21.93
CA GLY A 365 -34.14 -45.06 -22.05
C GLY A 365 -35.06 -44.26 -21.14
N GLU A 366 -35.19 -44.65 -19.86
CA GLU A 366 -36.03 -43.94 -18.89
C GLU A 366 -35.30 -43.55 -17.59
N GLU A 367 -34.14 -44.12 -17.25
CA GLU A 367 -33.50 -43.82 -15.95
C GLU A 367 -32.65 -42.53 -15.91
N CYS A 368 -32.35 -41.89 -17.04
CA CYS A 368 -31.42 -40.74 -17.05
C CYS A 368 -32.09 -39.35 -16.92
N SER A 369 -33.43 -39.26 -16.96
CA SER A 369 -34.14 -37.97 -16.89
C SER A 369 -34.63 -37.60 -15.48
N SER A 370 -34.94 -38.58 -14.63
CA SER A 370 -35.52 -38.36 -13.30
C SER A 370 -34.57 -37.63 -12.34
N TRP A 371 -33.32 -38.10 -12.21
CA TRP A 371 -32.34 -37.50 -11.28
C TRP A 371 -31.93 -36.05 -11.62
N ILE A 372 -32.03 -35.65 -12.89
CA ILE A 372 -31.70 -34.30 -13.35
C ILE A 372 -32.80 -33.31 -12.93
N ASN A 373 -34.05 -33.75 -12.94
CA ASN A 373 -35.20 -32.91 -12.61
C ASN A 373 -35.24 -32.58 -11.11
N GLU A 374 -34.90 -33.57 -10.27
CA GLU A 374 -34.90 -33.43 -8.81
C GLU A 374 -33.81 -32.46 -8.31
N ALA A 375 -32.58 -32.59 -8.82
CA ALA A 375 -31.49 -31.68 -8.48
C ALA A 375 -31.77 -30.22 -8.88
N LEU A 376 -32.45 -30.01 -10.01
CA LEU A 376 -32.85 -28.68 -10.46
C LEU A 376 -34.00 -28.09 -9.63
N PHE A 377 -34.89 -28.93 -9.10
CA PHE A 377 -35.96 -28.51 -8.21
C PHE A 377 -35.44 -28.07 -6.84
N GLU A 378 -34.48 -28.81 -6.26
CA GLU A 378 -33.82 -28.41 -5.01
C GLU A 378 -33.08 -27.08 -5.14
N GLU A 379 -32.38 -26.86 -6.26
CA GLU A 379 -31.71 -25.59 -6.55
C GLU A 379 -32.72 -24.43 -6.60
N LEU A 380 -33.91 -24.68 -7.18
CA LEU A 380 -34.98 -23.70 -7.26
C LEU A 380 -35.52 -23.33 -5.86
N GLN A 381 -35.79 -24.32 -5.00
CA GLN A 381 -36.28 -24.08 -3.63
C GLN A 381 -35.24 -23.34 -2.78
N ARG A 382 -33.97 -23.67 -2.96
CA ARG A 382 -32.88 -22.96 -2.30
C ARG A 382 -32.85 -21.48 -2.70
N MET A 383 -33.01 -21.15 -3.98
CA MET A 383 -33.05 -19.75 -4.45
C MET A 383 -34.25 -18.97 -3.88
N LYS A 384 -35.40 -19.63 -3.66
CA LYS A 384 -36.58 -19.05 -3.01
C LYS A 384 -36.29 -18.70 -1.54
N MET A 385 -35.66 -19.61 -0.81
CA MET A 385 -35.29 -19.42 0.60
C MET A 385 -34.19 -18.37 0.79
N GLU A 386 -33.27 -18.25 -0.15
CA GLU A 386 -32.21 -17.22 -0.15
C GLU A 386 -32.72 -15.81 -0.52
N GLY A 387 -34.03 -15.64 -0.80
CA GLY A 387 -34.64 -14.35 -1.12
C GLY A 387 -34.26 -13.78 -2.50
N LYS A 388 -33.65 -14.60 -3.37
CA LYS A 388 -33.18 -14.21 -4.70
C LYS A 388 -34.31 -14.26 -5.73
N GLN A 389 -35.36 -13.46 -5.53
CA GLN A 389 -36.59 -13.55 -6.33
C GLN A 389 -36.37 -13.41 -7.84
N LYS A 390 -35.46 -12.53 -8.27
CA LYS A 390 -35.20 -12.34 -9.71
C LYS A 390 -34.60 -13.58 -10.38
N GLU A 391 -33.64 -14.21 -9.72
CA GLU A 391 -32.96 -15.41 -10.23
C GLU A 391 -33.89 -16.63 -10.14
N TYR A 392 -34.66 -16.70 -9.05
CA TYR A 392 -35.68 -17.71 -8.83
C TYR A 392 -36.72 -17.75 -9.97
N VAL A 393 -37.32 -16.61 -10.32
CA VAL A 393 -38.36 -16.54 -11.35
C VAL A 393 -37.80 -16.89 -12.73
N LEU A 394 -36.59 -16.43 -13.06
CA LEU A 394 -35.94 -16.76 -14.33
C LEU A 394 -35.67 -18.26 -14.45
N LYS A 395 -35.24 -18.90 -13.36
CA LYS A 395 -34.97 -20.34 -13.32
C LYS A 395 -36.26 -21.16 -13.36
N LEU A 396 -37.33 -20.70 -12.71
CA LEU A 396 -38.65 -21.34 -12.70
C LEU A 396 -39.26 -21.40 -14.11
N ILE A 397 -39.08 -20.33 -14.90
CA ILE A 397 -39.49 -20.26 -16.29
C ILE A 397 -38.67 -21.25 -17.14
N GLU A 398 -37.34 -21.26 -16.97
CA GLU A 398 -36.46 -22.19 -17.70
C GLU A 398 -36.83 -23.66 -17.47
N LEU A 399 -37.13 -24.02 -16.21
CA LEU A 399 -37.53 -25.37 -15.81
C LEU A 399 -38.87 -25.78 -16.40
N ASN A 400 -39.88 -24.92 -16.32
CA ASN A 400 -41.18 -25.17 -16.95
C ASN A 400 -41.05 -25.37 -18.47
N ARG A 401 -40.13 -24.66 -19.13
CA ARG A 401 -39.85 -24.82 -20.56
C ARG A 401 -39.19 -26.16 -20.88
N ARG A 402 -38.20 -26.58 -20.07
CA ARG A 402 -37.48 -27.85 -20.28
C ARG A 402 -38.38 -29.06 -20.13
N LEU A 403 -39.28 -29.04 -19.15
CA LEU A 403 -40.21 -30.14 -18.90
C LEU A 403 -41.34 -30.25 -19.95
N SER A 404 -41.35 -29.38 -20.97
CA SER A 404 -42.24 -29.44 -22.15
C SER A 404 -43.69 -29.73 -21.81
N LEU A 405 -44.18 -29.13 -20.73
CA LEU A 405 -45.54 -29.33 -20.24
C LEU A 405 -46.52 -28.70 -21.24
N GLN A 406 -47.15 -29.52 -22.08
CA GLN A 406 -48.04 -29.03 -23.13
C GLN A 406 -49.24 -28.29 -22.53
N LYS A 407 -49.48 -27.08 -23.08
CA LYS A 407 -50.41 -26.01 -22.66
C LYS A 407 -49.97 -25.23 -21.41
N GLY A 408 -48.96 -24.38 -21.56
CA GLY A 408 -48.61 -23.29 -20.63
C GLY A 408 -48.55 -21.94 -21.35
N LEU A 409 -48.39 -20.84 -20.58
CA LEU A 409 -48.38 -19.42 -20.98
C LEU A 409 -48.03 -19.20 -22.46
N ASP A 410 -48.82 -18.37 -23.16
CA ASP A 410 -48.54 -18.15 -24.58
C ASP A 410 -47.10 -17.61 -24.75
N GLY A 411 -46.47 -17.89 -25.90
CA GLY A 411 -45.05 -17.53 -26.10
C GLY A 411 -44.76 -16.03 -26.02
N LYS A 412 -45.78 -15.18 -26.03
CA LYS A 412 -45.69 -13.73 -25.80
C LYS A 412 -45.74 -13.41 -24.30
N GLU A 413 -46.61 -14.06 -23.54
CA GLU A 413 -46.70 -13.89 -22.08
C GLU A 413 -45.44 -14.32 -21.33
N GLU A 414 -44.79 -15.40 -21.77
CA GLU A 414 -43.50 -15.84 -21.20
C GLU A 414 -42.39 -14.82 -21.46
N LYS A 415 -42.39 -14.24 -22.67
CA LYS A 415 -41.41 -13.24 -23.09
C LYS A 415 -41.59 -11.93 -22.32
N ASP A 416 -42.83 -11.50 -22.09
CA ASP A 416 -43.16 -10.31 -21.30
C ASP A 416 -42.73 -10.47 -19.82
N LEU A 417 -42.88 -11.67 -19.23
CA LEU A 417 -42.41 -11.97 -17.87
C LEU A 417 -40.87 -12.00 -17.75
N LEU A 418 -40.20 -12.57 -18.75
CA LEU A 418 -38.73 -12.60 -18.86
C LEU A 418 -38.14 -11.20 -19.00
N GLU A 419 -38.79 -10.34 -19.80
CA GLU A 419 -38.34 -8.98 -20.08
C GLU A 419 -38.54 -8.07 -18.86
N ALA A 420 -39.67 -8.20 -18.16
CA ALA A 420 -39.92 -7.52 -16.89
C ALA A 420 -38.87 -7.85 -15.83
N HIS A 421 -38.45 -9.12 -15.71
CA HIS A 421 -37.44 -9.53 -14.73
C HIS A 421 -36.01 -9.18 -15.16
N LYS A 422 -35.67 -9.25 -16.45
CA LYS A 422 -34.32 -8.92 -16.92
C LYS A 422 -34.01 -7.44 -16.81
N TYR A 423 -34.93 -6.56 -17.20
CA TYR A 423 -34.64 -5.13 -17.40
C TYR A 423 -35.19 -4.17 -16.32
N GLY A 424 -35.87 -4.68 -15.28
CA GLY A 424 -36.09 -3.93 -14.03
C GLY A 424 -36.88 -2.61 -14.18
N GLY A 425 -37.84 -2.56 -15.11
CA GLY A 425 -38.64 -1.36 -15.36
C GLY A 425 -40.04 -1.46 -14.78
N GLY A 426 -40.21 -1.12 -13.50
CA GLY A 426 -41.42 -0.52 -12.91
C GLY A 426 -42.80 -1.19 -13.03
N LYS A 427 -42.97 -2.33 -13.72
CA LYS A 427 -44.22 -3.10 -13.69
C LYS A 427 -44.14 -4.12 -12.56
N ALA A 428 -45.06 -3.99 -11.60
CA ALA A 428 -45.21 -4.95 -10.51
C ALA A 428 -45.28 -6.37 -11.07
N VAL A 429 -44.50 -7.26 -10.47
CA VAL A 429 -44.48 -8.68 -10.80
C VAL A 429 -45.92 -9.20 -10.73
N ASP A 430 -46.38 -9.83 -11.80
CA ASP A 430 -47.68 -10.51 -11.78
C ASP A 430 -47.53 -11.80 -10.95
N GLU A 431 -47.59 -11.65 -9.63
CA GLU A 431 -47.41 -12.74 -8.66
C GLU A 431 -48.36 -13.91 -8.90
N MET A 432 -49.51 -13.65 -9.52
CA MET A 432 -50.48 -14.68 -9.87
C MET A 432 -49.90 -15.65 -10.91
N LYS A 433 -49.12 -15.14 -11.87
CA LYS A 433 -48.46 -15.96 -12.90
C LYS A 433 -47.27 -16.75 -12.36
N VAL A 434 -46.52 -16.17 -11.43
CA VAL A 434 -45.43 -16.89 -10.75
C VAL A 434 -45.99 -18.06 -9.93
N ARG A 435 -47.04 -17.83 -9.14
CA ARG A 435 -47.71 -18.90 -8.36
C ARG A 435 -48.30 -19.99 -9.25
N PHE A 436 -48.80 -19.64 -10.44
CA PHE A 436 -49.29 -20.62 -11.42
C PHE A 436 -48.18 -21.55 -11.90
N LEU A 437 -47.00 -21.01 -12.21
CA LEU A 437 -45.83 -21.80 -12.63
C LEU A 437 -45.27 -22.67 -11.50
N GLU A 438 -45.28 -22.18 -10.25
CA GLU A 438 -44.86 -22.94 -9.07
C GLU A 438 -45.76 -24.17 -8.86
N LYS A 439 -47.08 -23.96 -8.80
CA LYS A 439 -48.05 -25.03 -8.51
C LYS A 439 -48.01 -26.16 -9.54
N ARG A 440 -47.68 -25.82 -10.79
CA ARG A 440 -47.58 -26.77 -11.88
C ARG A 440 -46.30 -27.60 -11.81
N LEU A 441 -45.17 -26.97 -11.48
CA LEU A 441 -43.93 -27.69 -11.24
C LEU A 441 -44.10 -28.69 -10.08
N GLU A 442 -44.77 -28.28 -9.01
CA GLU A 442 -45.10 -29.16 -7.87
C GLU A 442 -45.99 -30.35 -8.25
N GLN A 443 -46.94 -30.18 -9.17
CA GLN A 443 -47.80 -31.28 -9.64
C GLN A 443 -47.04 -32.33 -10.44
N GLU A 444 -46.02 -31.93 -11.19
CA GLU A 444 -45.23 -32.84 -12.03
C GLU A 444 -44.17 -33.57 -11.23
N VAL A 445 -43.52 -32.89 -10.28
CA VAL A 445 -42.63 -33.56 -9.31
C VAL A 445 -43.41 -34.63 -8.52
N LYS A 446 -44.65 -34.32 -8.10
CA LYS A 446 -45.51 -35.32 -7.43
C LYS A 446 -45.95 -36.48 -8.32
N LYS A 447 -46.00 -36.31 -9.64
CA LYS A 447 -46.27 -37.43 -10.56
C LYS A 447 -45.05 -38.34 -10.70
N GLU A 448 -43.84 -37.78 -10.69
CA GLU A 448 -42.61 -38.56 -10.68
C GLU A 448 -42.39 -39.29 -9.34
N GLU A 449 -42.87 -38.77 -8.21
CA GLU A 449 -42.79 -39.45 -6.90
C GLU A 449 -43.78 -40.62 -6.71
N PHE A 450 -44.81 -40.76 -7.57
CA PHE A 450 -45.86 -41.80 -7.47
C PHE A 450 -45.72 -42.95 -8.48
N VAL A 451 -44.68 -42.94 -9.31
CA VAL A 451 -44.29 -44.00 -10.25
C VAL A 451 -43.05 -44.69 -9.71
#